data_AF-A0A7K3Y0I4-F1
#
_entry.id   AF-A0A7K3Y0I4-F1
#
_cell.length_a   1.000
_cell.length_b   1.000
_cell.length_c   1.000
_cell.angle_alpha   90.00
_cell.angle_beta   90.00
_cell.angle_gamma   90.00
#
_symmetry.space_group_name_H-M   'P 1'
#
loop_
_entity.id
_entity.type
_entity.pdbx_description
1 polymer ?
#
loop_
_entity_poly.entity_id
_entity_poly.type
_entity_poly.pdbx_seq_one_letter_code
_entity_poly.pdbx_strand_id
1 'polypeptide(L)' 'MAKYGSYRGGYSRSTSRSGGFTNARTGRYVSSARAHQHVGQSFGGVTKARSSGGNYYMRSK' A
#
# COMPACT_ATOMS: atom_id res chain seq x y z
N MET A 1 8.02 28.46 7.55
CA MET A 1 7.98 28.59 6.07
C MET A 1 8.49 27.28 5.47
N ALA A 2 7.62 26.53 4.80
CA ALA A 2 7.91 25.19 4.28
C ALA A 2 8.83 25.25 3.03
N LYS A 3 9.67 24.23 2.84
CA LYS A 3 10.35 24.01 1.55
C LYS A 3 10.54 22.50 1.30
N TYR A 4 9.45 21.83 0.94
CA TYR A 4 9.52 20.51 0.30
C TYR A 4 9.78 20.73 -1.18
N GLY A 5 11.00 20.46 -1.63
CA GLY A 5 11.39 20.58 -3.03
C GLY A 5 12.15 19.36 -3.50
N SER A 6 11.72 18.83 -4.66
CA SER A 6 12.44 17.93 -5.57
C SER A 6 11.98 16.47 -5.60
N TYR A 7 10.80 16.27 -6.21
CA TYR A 7 10.41 15.01 -6.84
C TYR A 7 11.28 14.80 -8.11
N ARG A 8 12.54 14.38 -7.93
CA ARG A 8 13.40 13.96 -9.05
C ARG A 8 13.17 12.47 -9.30
N GLY A 9 12.80 12.17 -10.54
CA GLY A 9 12.57 10.83 -11.05
C GLY A 9 13.76 9.91 -10.78
N GLY A 10 13.42 8.70 -10.38
CA GLY A 10 14.33 7.57 -10.20
C GLY A 10 13.50 6.30 -10.29
N TYR A 11 13.04 5.97 -11.50
CA TYR A 11 12.44 4.68 -11.85
C TYR A 11 13.52 3.59 -11.88
N SER A 12 14.17 3.33 -10.75
CA SER A 12 15.17 2.27 -10.63
C SER A 12 14.76 1.33 -9.52
N ARG A 13 13.81 0.43 -9.80
CA ARG A 13 13.47 -0.68 -8.89
C ARG A 13 13.06 -1.94 -9.66
N SER A 14 13.88 -2.34 -10.62
CA SER A 14 13.97 -3.75 -11.01
C SER A 14 15.00 -4.42 -10.09
N THR A 15 14.67 -5.65 -9.66
CA THR A 15 15.47 -6.58 -8.83
C THR A 15 15.31 -6.53 -7.31
N SER A 16 14.19 -7.04 -6.79
CA SER A 16 14.22 -8.03 -5.70
C SER A 16 12.88 -8.74 -5.59
N ARG A 17 12.94 -10.05 -5.35
CA ARG A 17 11.83 -11.01 -5.36
C ARG A 17 10.92 -10.85 -4.13
N SER A 18 10.33 -9.67 -3.95
CA SER A 18 9.42 -9.35 -2.85
C SER A 18 8.44 -8.29 -3.35
N GLY A 19 7.25 -8.70 -3.78
CA GLY A 19 6.23 -7.83 -4.41
C GLY A 19 5.59 -6.77 -3.50
N GLY A 20 6.27 -6.35 -2.43
CA GLY A 20 5.82 -5.29 -1.55
C GLY A 20 6.34 -3.91 -1.97
N PHE A 21 5.73 -2.86 -1.43
CA PHE A 21 6.13 -1.47 -1.69
C PHE A 21 5.93 -0.59 -0.46
N THR A 22 6.74 0.46 -0.33
CA THR A 22 6.51 1.49 0.69
C THR A 22 5.42 2.46 0.22
N ASN A 23 4.37 2.62 1.01
CA ASN A 23 3.29 3.55 0.71
C ASN A 23 3.78 5.00 0.90
N ALA A 24 3.81 5.78 -0.18
CA ALA A 24 4.29 7.16 -0.16
C ALA A 24 3.44 8.11 0.70
N ARG A 25 2.17 7.78 0.97
CA ARG A 25 1.27 8.60 1.79
C ARG A 25 1.51 8.41 3.29
N THR A 26 1.88 7.21 3.71
CA THR A 26 2.00 6.86 5.14
C THR A 26 3.43 6.52 5.57
N GLY A 27 4.36 6.39 4.63
CA GLY A 27 5.74 5.95 4.87
C GLY A 27 5.87 4.47 5.28
N ARG A 28 4.77 3.73 5.40
CA ARG A 28 4.77 2.34 5.88
C ARG A 28 5.01 1.35 4.74
N TYR A 29 5.78 0.30 5.02
CA TYR A 29 5.94 -0.83 4.11
C TYR A 29 4.63 -1.64 4.00
N VAL A 30 4.23 -1.92 2.77
CA VAL A 30 3.10 -2.78 2.42
C VAL A 30 3.69 -4.05 1.81
N SER A 31 3.48 -5.19 2.47
CA SER A 31 3.91 -6.48 1.94
C SER A 31 3.16 -6.84 0.66
N SER A 32 3.75 -7.71 -0.16
CA SER A 32 3.12 -8.25 -1.37
C SER A 32 1.75 -8.87 -1.07
N ALA A 33 1.67 -9.71 -0.04
CA ALA A 33 0.42 -10.34 0.40
C ALA A 33 -0.66 -9.30 0.69
N ARG A 34 -0.30 -8.16 1.30
CA ARG A 34 -1.24 -7.07 1.61
C ARG A 34 -1.60 -6.24 0.37
N ALA A 35 -0.67 -6.04 -0.55
CA ALA A 35 -0.93 -5.37 -1.82
C ALA A 35 -1.91 -6.16 -2.70
N HIS A 36 -1.74 -7.48 -2.75
CA HIS A 36 -2.56 -8.41 -3.53
C HIS A 36 -3.77 -8.96 -2.76
N GLN A 37 -4.05 -8.47 -1.55
CA GLN A 37 -5.17 -8.93 -0.75
C GLN A 37 -6.51 -8.73 -1.49
N HIS A 38 -7.35 -9.77 -1.53
CA HIS A 38 -8.69 -9.71 -2.11
C HIS A 38 -9.73 -9.19 -1.10
N VAL A 39 -10.86 -8.69 -1.59
CA VAL A 39 -11.97 -8.29 -0.71
C VAL A 39 -12.46 -9.50 0.10
N GLY A 40 -12.65 -9.33 1.41
CA GLY A 40 -13.03 -10.39 2.34
C GLY A 40 -11.85 -11.19 2.90
N GLN A 41 -10.66 -11.10 2.30
CA GLN A 41 -9.47 -11.77 2.83
C GLN A 41 -8.91 -10.99 4.03
N SER A 42 -8.34 -11.70 5.01
CA SER A 42 -7.72 -11.13 6.21
C SER A 42 -6.23 -11.44 6.29
N PHE A 43 -5.39 -10.45 6.59
CA PHE A 43 -3.96 -10.63 6.90
C PHE A 43 -3.59 -9.78 8.10
N GLY A 44 -2.96 -10.38 9.13
CA GLY A 44 -2.48 -9.65 10.30
C GLY A 44 -3.57 -8.82 11.01
N GLY A 45 -4.80 -9.34 11.11
CA GLY A 45 -5.92 -8.65 11.76
C GLY A 45 -6.64 -7.60 10.91
N VAL A 46 -6.17 -7.31 9.70
CA VAL A 46 -6.84 -6.38 8.77
C VAL A 46 -7.47 -7.10 7.59
N THR A 47 -8.73 -6.79 7.33
CA THR A 47 -9.53 -7.34 6.24
C THR A 47 -9.69 -6.29 5.15
N LYS A 48 -9.46 -6.64 3.88
CA LYS A 48 -9.79 -5.71 2.79
C LYS A 48 -11.30 -5.72 2.58
N ALA A 49 -11.91 -4.56 2.65
CA ALA A 49 -13.34 -4.37 2.42
C ALA A 49 -13.57 -3.42 1.24
N ARG A 50 -14.73 -3.55 0.61
CA ARG A 50 -15.20 -2.64 -0.43
C ARG A 50 -16.42 -1.90 0.13
N SER A 51 -16.42 -0.59 0.01
CA SER A 51 -17.57 0.24 0.34
C SER A 51 -18.66 0.08 -0.72
N SER A 52 -19.91 0.43 -0.38
CA SER A 52 -21.01 0.44 -1.35
C SER A 52 -20.71 1.33 -2.57
N GLY A 53 -19.98 2.44 -2.37
CA GLY A 53 -19.51 3.32 -3.44
C GLY A 53 -18.29 2.80 -4.23
N GLY A 54 -17.89 1.54 -4.05
CA GLY A 54 -16.85 0.89 -4.84
C GLY A 54 -15.40 1.12 -4.36
N ASN A 55 -15.18 2.04 -3.41
CA ASN A 55 -13.86 2.30 -2.84
C ASN A 55 -13.37 1.15 -1.96
N TYR A 56 -12.08 0.85 -2.01
CA TYR A 56 -11.44 -0.17 -1.18
C TYR A 56 -10.81 0.44 0.07
N TYR A 57 -10.96 -0.24 1.20
CA TYR A 57 -10.35 0.14 2.46
C TYR A 57 -9.94 -1.09 3.26
N MET A 58 -9.12 -0.88 4.29
CA MET A 58 -8.72 -1.93 5.21
C MET A 58 -9.53 -1.77 6.49
N ARG A 59 -10.34 -2.77 6.82
CA ARG A 59 -11.10 -2.85 8.08
C ARG A 59 -10.27 -3.61 9.10
N SER A 60 -9.95 -2.98 10.23
CA SER A 60 -9.47 -3.74 11.39
C SER A 60 -10.58 -4.66 11.86
N LYS A 61 -10.24 -5.88 12.29
CA LYS A 61 -11.12 -6.61 13.21
C LYS A 61 -11.24 -5.85 14.52
#